data_AF-A0A923V5J8-F1
#
_entry.id   AF-A0A923V5J8-F1
#
_cell.length_a   1.000
_cell.length_b   1.000
_cell.length_c   1.000
_cell.angle_alpha   90.00
_cell.angle_beta   90.00
_cell.angle_gamma   90.00
#
_symmetry.space_group_name_H-M   'P 1'
#
loop_
_entity.id
_entity.type
_entity.pdbx_description
1 polymer ?
#
loop_
_entity_poly.entity_id
_entity_poly.type
_entity_poly.pdbx_seq_one_letter_code
_entity_poly.pdbx_strand_id
1 'polypeptide(L)'
;FQNLFQTLGKTKTANKYRAIAEGMVKKWIQMGDAGDHYALTFNDKNTWSQKYNLVWDKVLNLKLFPQSVYDTEINYYLGKINKFGLPLDSRKAYTKNDWILWTATFAPTQRDFEKLIDPVYRFALETESRVPLNDFYDSNTGIRENFKARSVVGGFFMKMLEKEMNK
;
A
#
# COMPACT_ATOMS: atom_id res chain seq x y z
N PHE A 1 13.15 -8.63 -10.51
CA PHE A 1 14.17 -9.53 -11.11
C PHE A 1 14.06 -9.66 -12.62
N GLN A 2 12.89 -9.94 -13.19
CA GLN A 2 12.72 -10.05 -14.66
C GLN A 2 13.37 -8.89 -15.43
N ASN A 3 12.99 -7.63 -15.15
CA ASN A 3 13.48 -6.47 -15.88
C ASN A 3 15.01 -6.35 -15.81
N LEU A 4 15.61 -6.63 -14.65
CA LEU A 4 17.07 -6.66 -14.50
C LEU A 4 17.72 -7.72 -15.40
N PHE A 5 17.19 -8.95 -15.42
CA PHE A 5 17.71 -9.99 -16.30
C PHE A 5 17.50 -9.65 -17.78
N GLN A 6 16.41 -8.98 -18.12
CA GLN A 6 16.15 -8.50 -19.46
C GLN A 6 17.22 -7.48 -19.90
N THR A 7 17.53 -6.49 -19.05
CA THR A 7 18.59 -5.51 -19.30
C THR A 7 19.96 -6.15 -19.48
N LEU A 8 20.24 -7.25 -18.75
CA LEU A 8 21.49 -8.01 -18.86
C LEU A 8 21.52 -9.01 -20.04
N GLY A 9 20.52 -9.01 -20.93
CA GLY A 9 20.42 -9.95 -22.06
C GLY A 9 20.13 -11.41 -21.64
N LYS A 10 19.79 -11.65 -20.37
CA LYS A 10 19.50 -12.99 -19.81
C LYS A 10 18.03 -13.36 -19.99
N THR A 11 17.53 -13.35 -21.24
CA THR A 11 16.10 -13.49 -21.59
C THR A 11 15.45 -14.76 -21.03
N LYS A 12 16.13 -15.92 -21.09
CA LYS A 12 15.58 -17.18 -20.54
C LYS A 12 15.30 -17.06 -19.03
N THR A 13 16.21 -16.42 -18.29
CA THR A 13 16.05 -16.19 -16.85
C THR A 13 14.97 -15.15 -16.58
N ALA A 14 14.90 -14.08 -17.37
CA ALA A 14 13.84 -13.08 -17.26
C ALA A 14 12.45 -13.72 -17.42
N ASN A 15 12.25 -14.53 -18.47
CA ASN A 15 10.99 -15.23 -18.74
C ASN A 15 10.62 -16.21 -17.62
N LYS A 16 11.60 -16.92 -17.05
CA LYS A 16 11.38 -17.79 -15.88
C LYS A 16 10.79 -17.01 -14.71
N TYR A 17 11.38 -15.87 -14.35
CA TYR A 17 10.88 -15.06 -13.24
C TYR A 17 9.53 -14.40 -13.53
N ARG A 18 9.26 -14.02 -14.79
CA ARG A 18 7.95 -13.52 -15.20
C ARG A 18 6.86 -14.57 -14.98
N ALA A 19 7.07 -15.78 -15.49
CA ALA A 19 6.11 -16.88 -15.36
C ALA A 19 5.83 -17.24 -13.88
N ILE A 20 6.87 -17.22 -13.04
CA ILE A 20 6.70 -17.43 -11.59
C ILE A 20 5.83 -16.33 -10.97
N ALA A 21 6.12 -15.05 -11.28
CA ALA A 21 5.36 -13.93 -10.73
C ALA A 21 3.88 -13.99 -11.14
N GLU A 22 3.60 -14.21 -12.44
CA GLU A 22 2.22 -14.35 -12.93
C GLU A 22 1.49 -15.54 -12.32
N GLY A 23 2.17 -16.67 -12.13
CA GLY A 23 1.63 -17.84 -11.45
C GLY A 23 1.29 -17.58 -9.98
N MET A 24 2.15 -16.84 -9.27
CA MET A 24 1.92 -16.45 -7.87
C MET A 24 0.77 -15.45 -7.74
N VAL A 25 0.66 -14.48 -8.65
CA VAL A 25 -0.43 -13.48 -8.65
C VAL A 25 -1.78 -14.17 -8.79
N LYS A 26 -1.92 -15.10 -9.75
CA LYS A 26 -3.17 -15.86 -9.94
C LYS A 26 -3.58 -16.61 -8.67
N LYS A 27 -2.63 -17.29 -8.00
CA LYS A 27 -2.87 -17.99 -6.75
C LYS A 27 -3.23 -17.03 -5.62
N TRP A 28 -2.51 -15.92 -5.49
CA TRP A 28 -2.75 -14.91 -4.47
C TRP A 28 -4.16 -14.32 -4.59
N ILE A 29 -4.59 -13.98 -5.81
CA ILE A 29 -5.95 -13.49 -6.06
C ILE A 29 -6.97 -14.54 -5.61
N GLN A 30 -6.84 -15.79 -6.08
CA GLN A 30 -7.79 -16.86 -5.75
C GLN A 30 -7.86 -17.17 -4.25
N MET A 31 -6.71 -17.22 -3.57
CA MET A 31 -6.64 -17.59 -2.16
C MET A 31 -7.02 -16.44 -1.23
N GLY A 32 -6.74 -15.20 -1.64
CA GLY A 32 -7.01 -14.00 -0.85
C GLY A 32 -8.43 -13.47 -1.00
N ASP A 33 -9.15 -13.83 -2.06
CA ASP A 33 -10.45 -13.24 -2.38
C ASP A 33 -11.52 -13.46 -1.29
N ALA A 34 -11.85 -12.38 -0.57
CA ALA A 34 -12.94 -12.31 0.39
C ALA A 34 -14.22 -11.66 -0.19
N GLY A 35 -14.22 -11.30 -1.48
CA GLY A 35 -15.34 -10.68 -2.19
C GLY A 35 -15.21 -9.16 -2.29
N ASP A 36 -15.19 -8.47 -1.16
CA ASP A 36 -15.06 -7.01 -1.08
C ASP A 36 -13.64 -6.54 -0.70
N HIS A 37 -12.72 -7.46 -0.41
CA HIS A 37 -11.30 -7.23 -0.12
C HIS A 37 -10.47 -8.52 -0.29
N TYR A 38 -9.15 -8.40 -0.13
CA TYR A 38 -8.21 -9.51 -0.05
C TYR A 38 -7.75 -9.75 1.38
N ALA A 39 -7.90 -11.00 1.82
CA ALA A 39 -7.62 -11.42 3.18
C ALA A 39 -6.17 -11.16 3.60
N LEU A 40 -5.95 -10.88 4.90
CA LEU A 40 -4.59 -10.86 5.46
C LEU A 40 -4.01 -12.28 5.52
N THR A 41 -4.82 -13.24 5.97
CA THR A 41 -4.46 -14.67 5.99
C THR A 41 -5.40 -15.44 5.07
N PHE A 42 -4.85 -16.34 4.25
CA PHE A 42 -5.64 -17.08 3.25
C PHE A 42 -6.71 -18.02 3.84
N ASN A 43 -6.64 -18.29 5.15
CA ASN A 43 -7.58 -19.19 5.83
C ASN A 43 -8.72 -18.43 6.53
N ASP A 44 -8.67 -17.09 6.59
CA ASP A 44 -9.70 -16.29 7.27
C ASP A 44 -10.08 -15.05 6.45
N LYS A 45 -11.22 -15.16 5.77
CA LYS A 45 -11.81 -14.10 4.93
C LYS A 45 -12.34 -12.91 5.72
N ASN A 46 -12.37 -12.95 7.05
CA ASN A 46 -12.75 -11.80 7.88
C ASN A 46 -11.57 -10.86 8.16
N THR A 47 -10.36 -11.25 7.78
CA THR A 47 -9.13 -10.47 8.02
C THR A 47 -8.80 -9.61 6.82
N TRP A 48 -8.14 -8.47 7.01
CA TRP A 48 -7.70 -7.61 5.91
C TRP A 48 -6.38 -6.93 6.27
N SER A 49 -5.65 -6.46 5.26
CA SER A 49 -4.45 -5.63 5.46
C SER A 49 -4.24 -4.70 4.29
N GLN A 50 -3.61 -3.55 4.52
CA GLN A 50 -3.12 -2.70 3.45
C GLN A 50 -2.18 -3.48 2.52
N LYS A 51 -2.47 -3.50 1.21
CA LYS A 51 -1.58 -4.10 0.20
C LYS A 51 -0.62 -3.04 -0.37
N TYR A 52 -0.02 -2.25 0.50
CA TYR A 52 0.86 -1.12 0.15
C TYR A 52 2.01 -1.52 -0.80
N ASN A 53 2.54 -2.75 -0.68
CA ASN A 53 3.61 -3.25 -1.55
C ASN A 53 3.19 -3.45 -3.01
N LEU A 54 1.90 -3.47 -3.33
CA LEU A 54 1.43 -3.52 -4.72
C LEU A 54 1.76 -2.23 -5.50
N VAL A 55 2.25 -1.18 -4.83
CA VAL A 55 2.64 0.09 -5.45
C VAL A 55 3.77 -0.10 -6.45
N TRP A 56 4.65 -1.07 -6.20
CA TRP A 56 5.75 -1.39 -7.11
C TRP A 56 5.27 -1.97 -8.44
N ASP A 57 4.10 -2.60 -8.50
CA ASP A 57 3.52 -3.04 -9.78
C ASP A 57 3.17 -1.84 -10.67
N LYS A 58 2.66 -0.75 -10.08
CA LYS A 58 2.34 0.51 -10.76
C LYS A 58 3.60 1.30 -11.10
N VAL A 59 4.48 1.53 -10.13
CA VAL A 59 5.67 2.37 -10.27
C VAL A 59 6.69 1.77 -11.24
N LEU A 60 6.85 0.45 -11.25
CA LEU A 60 7.77 -0.23 -12.15
C LEU A 60 7.08 -0.75 -13.42
N ASN A 61 5.79 -0.41 -13.62
CA ASN A 61 4.96 -0.82 -14.74
C ASN A 61 5.04 -2.33 -15.04
N LEU A 62 4.97 -3.15 -13.98
CA LEU A 62 5.12 -4.61 -14.10
C LEU A 62 3.87 -5.26 -14.68
N LYS A 63 2.69 -4.65 -14.53
CA LYS A 63 1.41 -5.15 -15.06
C LYS A 63 1.16 -6.61 -14.65
N LEU A 64 1.35 -6.92 -13.38
CA LEU A 64 1.09 -8.25 -12.82
C LEU A 64 -0.34 -8.35 -12.32
N PHE A 65 -0.86 -7.30 -11.67
CA PHE A 65 -2.19 -7.30 -11.08
C PHE A 65 -3.22 -6.60 -12.00
N PRO A 66 -4.44 -7.16 -12.14
CA PRO A 66 -5.50 -6.48 -12.85
C PRO A 66 -5.98 -5.25 -12.07
N GLN A 67 -6.53 -4.24 -12.78
CA GLN A 67 -6.99 -2.99 -12.17
C GLN A 67 -8.02 -3.22 -11.05
N SER A 68 -8.89 -4.23 -11.20
CA SER A 68 -9.91 -4.58 -10.21
C SER A 68 -9.35 -4.88 -8.82
N VAL A 69 -8.12 -5.41 -8.69
CA VAL A 69 -7.51 -5.67 -7.38
C VAL A 69 -7.32 -4.36 -6.60
N TYR A 70 -6.86 -3.31 -7.29
CA TYR A 70 -6.65 -2.00 -6.69
C TYR A 70 -7.97 -1.34 -6.31
N ASP A 71 -8.96 -1.41 -7.21
CA ASP A 71 -10.28 -0.82 -7.00
C ASP A 71 -11.00 -1.48 -5.81
N THR A 72 -10.95 -2.83 -5.73
CA THR A 72 -11.49 -3.60 -4.60
C THR A 72 -10.86 -3.16 -3.28
N GLU A 73 -9.52 -3.14 -3.19
CA GLU A 73 -8.84 -2.76 -1.96
C GLU A 73 -9.14 -1.30 -1.56
N ILE A 74 -9.12 -0.35 -2.49
CA ILE A 74 -9.40 1.06 -2.19
C ILE A 74 -10.84 1.24 -1.70
N ASN A 75 -11.82 0.64 -2.37
CA ASN A 75 -13.21 0.72 -1.95
C ASN A 75 -13.39 0.18 -0.52
N TYR A 76 -12.72 -0.91 -0.18
CA TYR A 76 -12.73 -1.44 1.17
C TYR A 76 -12.09 -0.49 2.18
N TYR A 77 -10.90 0.04 1.87
CA TYR A 77 -10.14 0.90 2.79
C TYR A 77 -10.86 2.21 3.11
N LEU A 78 -11.60 2.79 2.16
CA LEU A 78 -12.37 4.00 2.39
C LEU A 78 -13.38 3.85 3.55
N GLY A 79 -13.84 2.63 3.83
CA GLY A 79 -14.70 2.32 4.97
C GLY A 79 -13.97 2.03 6.29
N LYS A 80 -12.63 2.07 6.33
CA LYS A 80 -11.79 1.68 7.48
C LYS A 80 -10.91 2.82 8.02
N ILE A 81 -11.08 4.04 7.51
CA ILE A 81 -10.25 5.19 7.86
C ILE A 81 -10.62 5.69 9.27
N ASN A 82 -9.63 5.78 10.16
CA ASN A 82 -9.75 6.37 11.48
C ASN A 82 -9.32 7.86 11.47
N LYS A 83 -9.47 8.54 12.61
CA LYS A 83 -9.21 9.99 12.76
C LYS A 83 -7.87 10.43 12.17
N PHE A 84 -6.82 9.62 12.37
CA PHE A 84 -5.43 9.93 12.02
C PHE A 84 -4.84 9.00 10.97
N GLY A 85 -5.59 8.07 10.40
CA GLY A 85 -5.07 7.20 9.35
C GLY A 85 -5.88 5.93 9.11
N LEU A 86 -5.52 5.24 8.04
CA LEU A 86 -5.96 3.87 7.77
C LEU A 86 -5.10 2.88 8.58
N PRO A 87 -5.67 1.96 9.37
CA PRO A 87 -4.92 0.89 10.04
C PRO A 87 -4.16 -0.01 9.07
N LEU A 88 -3.06 -0.60 9.52
CA LEU A 88 -2.28 -1.57 8.74
C LEU A 88 -3.10 -2.80 8.36
N ASP A 89 -3.91 -3.28 9.29
CA ASP A 89 -4.71 -4.49 9.15
C ASP A 89 -5.80 -4.57 10.22
N SER A 90 -6.62 -5.62 10.13
CA SER A 90 -7.75 -5.86 11.03
C SER A 90 -7.40 -6.13 12.50
N ARG A 91 -6.13 -6.34 12.86
CA ARG A 91 -5.77 -6.83 14.20
C ARG A 91 -5.63 -5.71 15.23
N LYS A 92 -5.17 -4.53 14.79
CA LYS A 92 -4.92 -3.36 15.65
C LYS A 92 -5.07 -2.08 14.84
N ALA A 93 -5.42 -1.00 15.52
CA ALA A 93 -5.50 0.33 14.92
C ALA A 93 -4.13 0.98 14.64
N TYR A 94 -3.04 0.21 14.67
CA TYR A 94 -1.72 0.74 14.33
C TYR A 94 -1.63 1.09 12.85
N THR A 95 -0.89 2.14 12.53
CA THR A 95 -0.73 2.64 11.16
C THR A 95 0.69 3.12 10.88
N LYS A 96 1.01 3.24 9.59
CA LYS A 96 2.24 3.86 9.08
C LYS A 96 1.89 4.84 7.97
N ASN A 97 2.26 6.11 8.16
CA ASN A 97 1.88 7.18 7.24
C ASN A 97 2.48 6.99 5.84
N ASP A 98 3.72 6.54 5.72
CA ASP A 98 4.35 6.25 4.43
C ASP A 98 3.61 5.15 3.67
N TRP A 99 3.16 4.10 4.36
CA TRP A 99 2.41 3.00 3.72
C TRP A 99 0.99 3.40 3.34
N ILE A 100 0.35 4.31 4.08
CA ILE A 100 -0.91 4.92 3.64
C ILE A 100 -0.71 5.64 2.31
N LEU A 101 0.36 6.44 2.17
CA LEU A 101 0.63 7.18 0.94
C LEU A 101 0.93 6.27 -0.26
N TRP A 102 1.60 5.13 -0.01
CA TRP A 102 1.78 4.10 -1.04
C TRP A 102 0.45 3.49 -1.46
N THR A 103 -0.40 3.15 -0.49
CA THR A 103 -1.74 2.61 -0.74
C THR A 103 -2.63 3.61 -1.47
N ALA A 104 -2.61 4.88 -1.07
CA ALA A 104 -3.40 5.94 -1.71
C ALA A 104 -3.06 6.10 -3.19
N THR A 105 -1.87 5.73 -3.64
CA THR A 105 -1.47 5.78 -5.05
C THR A 105 -2.40 4.99 -5.97
N PHE A 106 -3.09 3.99 -5.43
CA PHE A 106 -4.08 3.17 -6.13
C PHE A 106 -5.44 3.84 -6.33
N ALA A 107 -5.72 4.93 -5.62
CA ALA A 107 -7.03 5.56 -5.63
C ALA A 107 -7.43 6.00 -7.05
N PRO A 108 -8.66 5.68 -7.51
CA PRO A 108 -9.08 5.94 -8.88
C PRO A 108 -9.39 7.42 -9.12
N THR A 109 -9.63 8.18 -8.05
CA THR A 109 -9.96 9.60 -8.12
C THR A 109 -9.10 10.41 -7.16
N GLN A 110 -8.91 11.69 -7.48
CA GLN A 110 -8.26 12.65 -6.59
C GLN A 110 -8.99 12.73 -5.23
N ARG A 111 -10.32 12.65 -5.24
CA ARG A 111 -11.14 12.68 -4.02
C ARG A 111 -10.86 11.49 -3.11
N ASP A 112 -10.75 10.28 -3.66
CA ASP A 112 -10.48 9.09 -2.85
C ASP A 112 -9.01 9.03 -2.39
N PHE A 113 -8.10 9.58 -3.20
CA PHE A 113 -6.71 9.83 -2.77
C PHE A 113 -6.69 10.74 -1.55
N GLU A 114 -7.36 11.90 -1.61
CA GLU A 114 -7.45 12.89 -0.53
C GLU A 114 -8.04 12.29 0.75
N LYS A 115 -9.15 11.54 0.66
CA LYS A 115 -9.72 10.85 1.84
C LYS A 115 -8.72 9.98 2.58
N LEU A 116 -7.81 9.31 1.87
CA LEU A 116 -6.78 8.45 2.48
C LEU A 116 -5.65 9.27 3.11
N ILE A 117 -5.29 10.43 2.55
CA ILE A 117 -4.13 11.22 2.98
C ILE A 117 -4.48 12.34 3.98
N ASP A 118 -5.71 12.87 3.97
CA ASP A 118 -6.16 13.91 4.88
C ASP A 118 -5.99 13.54 6.37
N PRO A 119 -6.25 12.28 6.80
CA PRO A 119 -5.96 11.86 8.17
C PRO A 119 -4.47 11.91 8.53
N VAL A 120 -3.58 11.64 7.56
CA VAL A 120 -2.12 11.74 7.75
C VAL A 120 -1.70 13.20 7.90
N TYR A 121 -2.30 14.09 7.10
CA TYR A 121 -2.10 15.53 7.24
C TYR A 121 -2.59 16.02 8.61
N ARG A 122 -3.78 15.60 9.03
CA ARG A 122 -4.31 15.87 10.37
C ARG A 122 -3.36 15.38 11.47
N PHE A 123 -2.85 14.16 11.35
CA PHE A 123 -1.89 13.59 12.29
C PHE A 123 -0.65 14.47 12.46
N ALA A 124 -0.08 14.96 11.35
CA ALA A 124 1.10 15.81 11.39
C ALA A 124 0.87 17.15 12.12
N LEU A 125 -0.37 17.64 12.15
CA LEU A 125 -0.75 18.90 12.81
C LEU A 125 -1.19 18.73 14.26
N GLU A 126 -1.99 17.69 14.52
CA GLU A 126 -2.75 17.57 15.76
C GLU A 126 -2.19 16.52 16.74
N THR A 127 -1.19 15.72 16.34
CA THR A 127 -0.65 14.70 17.25
C THR A 127 -0.10 15.32 18.54
N GLU A 128 -0.45 14.72 19.68
CA GLU A 128 0.09 15.11 20.98
C GLU A 128 1.53 14.62 21.19
N SER A 129 2.01 13.73 20.33
CA SER A 129 3.36 13.16 20.42
C SER A 129 4.42 14.23 20.16
N ARG A 130 5.14 14.64 21.21
CA ARG A 130 6.22 15.65 21.13
C ARG A 130 7.54 15.07 20.62
N VAL A 131 7.54 14.55 19.39
CA VAL A 131 8.73 14.11 18.66
C VAL A 131 8.70 14.58 17.21
N PRO A 132 9.85 14.57 16.50
CA PRO A 132 9.83 14.72 15.05
C PRO A 132 8.89 13.69 14.41
N LEU A 133 8.27 14.05 13.29
CA LEU A 133 7.24 13.25 12.61
C LEU A 133 7.59 11.76 12.63
N ASN A 134 6.82 10.98 13.39
CA ASN A 134 6.96 9.55 13.50
C ASN A 134 6.12 8.85 12.44
N ASP A 135 6.53 7.64 12.10
CA ASP A 135 5.91 6.87 11.02
C ASP A 135 5.21 5.61 11.53
N PHE A 136 5.11 5.44 12.85
CA PHE A 136 4.34 4.36 13.48
C PHE A 136 3.56 4.88 14.69
N TYR A 137 2.24 4.81 14.61
CA TYR A 137 1.32 5.39 15.60
C TYR A 137 -0.02 4.67 15.59
N ASP A 138 -0.81 4.91 16.64
CA ASP A 138 -2.20 4.48 16.69
C ASP A 138 -3.08 5.46 15.87
N SER A 139 -3.83 4.93 14.91
CA SER A 139 -4.65 5.71 13.97
C SER A 139 -5.91 6.34 14.56
N ASN A 140 -6.33 5.93 15.76
CA ASN A 140 -7.45 6.55 16.47
C ASN A 140 -7.00 7.79 17.24
N THR A 141 -5.87 7.68 17.93
CA THR A 141 -5.39 8.67 18.90
C THR A 141 -4.26 9.54 18.37
N GLY A 142 -3.53 9.09 17.35
CA GLY A 142 -2.34 9.77 16.84
C GLY A 142 -1.15 9.65 17.79
N ILE A 143 -1.24 8.85 18.86
CA ILE A 143 -0.14 8.65 19.80
C ILE A 143 0.90 7.73 19.17
N ARG A 144 2.17 8.14 19.26
CA ARG A 144 3.31 7.39 18.76
C ARG A 144 3.40 6.04 19.46
N GLU A 145 3.45 4.99 18.67
CA GLU A 145 3.82 3.65 19.11
C GLU A 145 5.35 3.50 19.15
N ASN A 146 6.02 3.80 18.03
CA ASN A 146 7.49 3.74 17.93
C ASN A 146 8.00 4.62 16.78
N PHE A 147 9.26 4.41 16.37
CA PHE A 147 9.92 4.93 15.17
C PHE A 147 9.74 6.42 14.88
N LYS A 148 10.80 7.19 15.09
CA LYS A 148 10.82 8.64 14.85
C LYS A 148 11.94 9.01 13.88
N ALA A 149 11.75 10.07 13.10
CA ALA A 149 12.77 10.65 12.23
C ALA A 149 13.46 9.65 11.27
N ARG A 150 12.72 8.66 10.76
CA ARG A 150 13.24 7.71 9.78
C ARG A 150 13.02 8.23 8.37
N SER A 151 14.00 8.06 7.49
CA SER A 151 13.95 8.49 6.09
C SER A 151 12.82 7.84 5.27
N VAL A 152 12.20 6.76 5.78
CA VAL A 152 11.03 6.12 5.15
C VAL A 152 9.85 7.08 4.96
N VAL A 153 9.77 8.18 5.71
CA VAL A 153 8.80 9.27 5.45
C VAL A 153 8.93 9.88 4.05
N GLY A 154 10.08 9.72 3.38
CA GLY A 154 10.22 10.02 1.95
C GLY A 154 9.23 9.25 1.06
N GLY A 155 8.62 8.18 1.57
CA GLY A 155 7.51 7.48 0.93
C GLY A 155 6.28 8.37 0.63
N PHE A 156 6.19 9.57 1.21
CA PHE A 156 5.15 10.55 0.86
C PHE A 156 5.20 10.97 -0.61
N PHE A 157 6.38 10.91 -1.24
CA PHE A 157 6.56 11.25 -2.64
C PHE A 157 6.14 10.12 -3.60
N MET A 158 5.62 9.00 -3.10
CA MET A 158 5.30 7.83 -3.93
C MET A 158 4.34 8.13 -5.08
N LYS A 159 3.29 8.94 -4.85
CA LYS A 159 2.37 9.33 -5.93
C LYS A 159 3.04 10.19 -7.00
N MET A 160 4.01 11.02 -6.62
CA MET A 160 4.79 11.81 -7.58
C MET A 160 5.72 10.90 -8.38
N LEU A 161 6.41 9.98 -7.70
CA LEU A 161 7.27 8.98 -8.35
C LEU A 161 6.47 8.14 -9.36
N GLU A 162 5.28 7.66 -8.99
CA GLU A 162 4.40 6.91 -9.88
C GLU A 162 4.04 7.72 -11.14
N LYS A 163 3.68 9.00 -10.97
CA LYS A 163 3.42 9.89 -12.11
C LYS A 163 4.66 10.07 -13.00
N GLU A 164 5.83 10.33 -12.42
CA GLU A 164 7.07 10.54 -13.19
C GLU A 164 7.50 9.27 -13.97
N MET A 165 7.33 8.09 -13.38
CA MET A 165 7.69 6.81 -14.00
C MET A 165 6.73 6.36 -15.10
N ASN A 166 5.51 6.91 -15.13
CA ASN A 166 4.45 6.57 -16.08
C ASN A 166 4.17 7.69 -17.11
N LYS A 167 5.02 8.71 -17.19
CA LYS A 167 5.05 9.66 -18.32
C LYS A 167 5.59 8.98 -19.57
#